data_AF-A0A2E9QQT2-F1
#
_entry.id   AF-A0A2E9QQT2-F1
#
_cell.length_a   1.000
_cell.length_b   1.000
_cell.length_c   1.000
_cell.angle_alpha   90.00
_cell.angle_beta   90.00
_cell.angle_gamma   90.00
#
_symmetry.space_group_name_H-M   'P 1'
#
loop_
_entity.id
_entity.type
_entity.pdbx_description
1 polymer ?
#
loop_
_entity_poly.entity_id
_entity_poly.type
_entity_poly.pdbx_seq_one_letter_code
_entity_poly.pdbx_strand_id
1 'polypeptide(L)'
;MSKIQQSKKMTFSSLLYIIFFATLTIFSSGCGDTPPTINESTTSDGASGGEKTTSEGPAKETTTEKLEKDAGSEPAPDTKSQPEPQTEPAQEPQAEPTQEPQTEPAQEPQTEPAQEPMDEMTADAATGPEEPAVQEAPTETTVQEAAPDIIPPAILSISVSPTAHTLELNKTVQLKATVTAQGSIDTSVTWSSSATKVASVDAQGLVTALSVGTTTITATSKADATQKATATILVKAPPLPNIKLGGLFRIRVKGSNRYLHENGFNDKLLSTRYQVNDDFTKFYFEVQSDGSYKIKVKGSNRYWHENGLNDKLISTRTQTNDDYSKFFLEKQTDGSFRIKVKANSRYLHENGFNDKLLSTRFQVSDDFTKFYLEPIISGTFQIRVKANGRYLHEHATGDKLLSTRFQPNDDYTKFIFNRETNGSYKIQVKGSKRYLHENGLNDKILSTRVQSNDDYVRFFLIPELDGSYRIQVKANNRYWHENGFNDRLISTRFQVTDDFTRFFLVQ
;
A
#
# COMPACT_ATOMS: atom_id res chain seq x y z
N MET A 1 55.65 -39.65 7.29
CA MET A 1 56.53 -39.31 8.43
C MET A 1 55.87 -38.18 9.22
N SER A 2 56.11 -38.08 10.55
CA SER A 2 55.42 -37.20 11.52
C SER A 2 53.89 -37.43 11.64
N LYS A 3 53.23 -37.49 12.82
CA LYS A 3 53.27 -36.66 14.07
C LYS A 3 52.63 -35.28 13.83
N ILE A 4 51.76 -34.69 14.67
CA ILE A 4 51.20 -34.97 16.03
C ILE A 4 49.92 -34.07 16.21
N GLN A 5 48.87 -34.23 17.05
CA GLN A 5 48.37 -35.14 18.12
C GLN A 5 46.80 -35.26 18.00
N GLN A 6 46.11 -36.28 18.55
CA GLN A 6 45.24 -36.32 19.77
C GLN A 6 44.31 -35.12 20.08
N SER A 7 43.06 -35.28 20.60
CA SER A 7 42.19 -36.45 20.95
C SER A 7 40.69 -36.01 20.85
N LYS A 8 39.63 -36.84 20.67
CA LYS A 8 39.16 -38.11 21.28
C LYS A 8 38.83 -37.95 22.81
N LYS A 9 37.72 -38.49 23.37
CA LYS A 9 36.69 -39.43 22.84
C LYS A 9 35.39 -39.43 23.70
N MET A 10 34.24 -39.68 23.04
CA MET A 10 33.14 -40.61 23.38
C MET A 10 32.78 -41.02 24.85
N THR A 11 31.52 -40.72 25.22
CA THR A 11 30.44 -41.61 25.76
C THR A 11 30.70 -42.73 26.79
N PHE A 12 29.86 -42.79 27.84
CA PHE A 12 29.25 -43.95 28.58
C PHE A 12 28.74 -43.43 29.96
N SER A 13 27.76 -43.99 30.71
CA SER A 13 26.74 -45.05 30.51
C SER A 13 25.54 -44.78 31.48
N SER A 14 24.61 -45.74 31.63
CA SER A 14 23.56 -45.78 32.69
C SER A 14 24.16 -45.83 34.13
N LEU A 15 23.45 -45.66 35.26
CA LEU A 15 22.09 -46.12 35.63
C LEU A 15 21.58 -45.44 36.95
N LEU A 16 20.29 -45.65 37.27
CA LEU A 16 19.72 -45.84 38.64
C LEU A 16 19.07 -44.65 39.42
N TYR A 17 17.73 -44.65 39.42
CA TYR A 17 16.78 -44.55 40.57
C TYR A 17 17.02 -43.60 41.77
N ILE A 18 16.01 -42.75 42.10
CA ILE A 18 15.22 -42.77 43.37
C ILE A 18 14.13 -41.65 43.36
N ILE A 19 13.03 -41.85 44.09
CA ILE A 19 11.90 -40.92 44.30
C ILE A 19 11.77 -40.65 45.81
N PHE A 20 11.42 -39.42 46.25
CA PHE A 20 10.63 -39.24 47.48
C PHE A 20 9.88 -37.88 47.55
N PHE A 21 8.78 -37.87 48.31
CA PHE A 21 7.95 -36.70 48.65
C PHE A 21 8.37 -36.06 49.99
N ALA A 22 8.03 -34.78 50.20
CA ALA A 22 7.88 -34.19 51.53
C ALA A 22 6.81 -33.08 51.54
N THR A 23 6.08 -32.94 52.66
CA THR A 23 5.01 -31.96 52.88
C THR A 23 5.50 -30.76 53.70
N LEU A 24 4.75 -29.63 53.65
CA LEU A 24 4.97 -28.47 54.51
C LEU A 24 3.75 -28.23 55.41
N THR A 25 3.99 -28.00 56.70
CA THR A 25 2.96 -27.83 57.74
C THR A 25 3.08 -26.46 58.43
N ILE A 26 1.95 -25.92 58.88
CA ILE A 26 1.81 -24.60 59.52
C ILE A 26 2.36 -24.59 60.95
N PHE A 27 2.92 -23.46 61.39
CA PHE A 27 2.94 -23.07 62.81
C PHE A 27 2.69 -21.54 62.97
N SER A 28 2.40 -21.09 64.20
CA SER A 28 1.77 -19.79 64.48
C SER A 28 2.40 -19.04 65.68
N SER A 29 2.05 -17.76 65.78
CA SER A 29 1.95 -16.92 67.00
C SER A 29 3.17 -16.09 67.45
N GLY A 30 2.91 -14.79 67.70
CA GLY A 30 3.83 -13.83 68.35
C GLY A 30 3.31 -12.38 68.28
N CYS A 31 3.14 -11.71 69.43
CA CYS A 31 2.66 -10.32 69.57
C CYS A 31 3.66 -9.26 69.05
N GLY A 32 3.32 -7.98 68.83
CA GLY A 32 2.04 -7.25 68.95
C GLY A 32 2.19 -5.91 69.70
N ASP A 33 1.49 -4.84 69.28
CA ASP A 33 1.40 -3.54 70.00
C ASP A 33 0.20 -2.68 69.52
N THR A 34 -0.27 -1.71 70.32
CA THR A 34 -1.52 -0.92 70.08
C THR A 34 -1.43 0.57 70.55
N PRO A 35 -2.51 1.38 70.72
CA PRO A 35 -2.89 2.41 69.74
C PRO A 35 -3.01 3.85 70.30
N PRO A 36 -3.52 4.83 69.51
CA PRO A 36 -4.71 5.57 69.96
C PRO A 36 -5.71 6.08 68.87
N THR A 37 -6.87 6.72 69.12
CA THR A 37 -7.97 6.63 70.15
C THR A 37 -9.11 7.64 69.81
N ILE A 38 -10.39 7.31 70.13
CA ILE A 38 -11.66 8.12 70.29
C ILE A 38 -12.41 8.93 69.17
N ASN A 39 -13.71 8.56 69.05
CA ASN A 39 -14.97 9.35 69.11
C ASN A 39 -15.71 10.02 67.91
N GLU A 40 -16.76 9.31 67.45
CA GLU A 40 -18.23 9.63 67.45
C GLU A 40 -18.85 10.94 66.91
N SER A 41 -19.85 10.79 66.00
CA SER A 41 -21.28 11.24 66.07
C SER A 41 -21.92 11.36 64.65
N THR A 42 -23.23 11.16 64.37
CA THR A 42 -24.41 10.53 65.02
C THR A 42 -25.54 10.33 63.97
N THR A 43 -26.44 9.34 64.15
CA THR A 43 -27.85 9.25 63.62
C THR A 43 -28.12 9.23 62.09
N SER A 44 -29.18 8.60 61.54
CA SER A 44 -30.24 7.71 62.09
C SER A 44 -31.03 6.98 60.98
N ASP A 45 -31.57 5.80 61.31
CA ASP A 45 -32.83 5.15 60.85
C ASP A 45 -33.12 4.82 59.37
N GLY A 46 -33.69 3.62 59.16
CA GLY A 46 -34.20 3.11 57.88
C GLY A 46 -34.29 1.57 57.86
N ALA A 47 -35.39 1.00 58.33
CA ALA A 47 -35.46 -0.43 58.71
C ALA A 47 -36.30 -1.33 57.77
N SER A 48 -36.16 -2.66 57.97
CA SER A 48 -36.92 -3.78 57.37
C SER A 48 -36.58 -4.14 55.91
N GLY A 49 -36.54 -5.41 55.49
CA GLY A 49 -36.71 -6.66 56.24
C GLY A 49 -37.44 -7.75 55.43
N GLY A 50 -37.05 -9.03 55.60
CA GLY A 50 -37.71 -10.18 54.96
C GLY A 50 -36.73 -11.24 54.45
N GLU A 51 -36.95 -12.52 54.81
CA GLU A 51 -36.04 -13.64 54.56
C GLU A 51 -36.80 -14.88 54.03
N LYS A 52 -36.06 -15.90 53.56
CA LYS A 52 -36.38 -17.34 53.52
C LYS A 52 -37.40 -17.95 52.51
N THR A 53 -36.81 -18.70 51.57
CA THR A 53 -37.01 -20.16 51.29
C THR A 53 -38.39 -20.82 51.22
N THR A 54 -38.62 -21.53 50.10
CA THR A 54 -38.98 -22.98 49.92
C THR A 54 -38.78 -23.27 48.41
N SER A 55 -38.19 -24.34 47.86
CA SER A 55 -38.14 -25.80 48.10
C SER A 55 -39.36 -26.58 47.61
N GLU A 56 -39.26 -27.21 46.42
CA GLU A 56 -39.62 -28.62 46.16
C GLU A 56 -39.27 -29.07 44.72
N GLY A 57 -39.26 -30.39 44.48
CA GLY A 57 -39.09 -31.05 43.18
C GLY A 57 -40.38 -31.78 42.74
N PRO A 58 -40.34 -32.93 42.02
CA PRO A 58 -39.19 -33.75 41.62
C PRO A 58 -39.11 -33.98 40.09
N ALA A 59 -38.34 -34.99 39.65
CA ALA A 59 -37.97 -35.24 38.26
C ALA A 59 -38.78 -36.35 37.55
N LYS A 60 -38.66 -36.36 36.21
CA LYS A 60 -38.91 -37.46 35.27
C LYS A 60 -38.01 -37.20 34.04
N GLU A 61 -37.57 -38.17 33.24
CA GLU A 61 -37.32 -39.62 33.41
C GLU A 61 -36.49 -40.01 32.17
N THR A 62 -35.58 -40.99 32.25
CA THR A 62 -34.69 -41.33 31.13
C THR A 62 -34.91 -42.75 30.64
N THR A 63 -35.13 -42.93 29.33
CA THR A 63 -35.25 -44.27 28.71
C THR A 63 -34.50 -44.33 27.38
N THR A 64 -33.80 -45.44 27.14
CA THR A 64 -32.93 -45.66 25.98
C THR A 64 -33.02 -47.11 25.53
N GLU A 65 -33.36 -47.39 24.26
CA GLU A 65 -32.95 -48.59 23.50
C GLU A 65 -33.16 -48.27 21.97
N LYS A 66 -32.20 -48.56 21.07
CA LYS A 66 -32.00 -49.80 20.28
C LYS A 66 -33.16 -50.17 19.34
N LEU A 67 -32.95 -50.83 18.19
CA LEU A 67 -31.83 -51.02 17.25
C LEU A 67 -32.39 -51.95 16.14
N GLU A 68 -32.17 -51.71 14.84
CA GLU A 68 -32.04 -52.80 13.85
C GLU A 68 -31.43 -52.37 12.51
N LYS A 69 -31.20 -53.34 11.61
CA LYS A 69 -30.46 -53.22 10.33
C LYS A 69 -31.36 -53.58 9.14
N ASP A 70 -30.91 -53.25 7.93
CA ASP A 70 -30.66 -54.30 6.92
C ASP A 70 -29.52 -53.89 5.94
N ALA A 71 -29.12 -54.76 5.00
CA ALA A 71 -27.91 -54.61 4.18
C ALA A 71 -28.00 -55.16 2.73
N GLY A 72 -27.02 -54.79 1.89
CA GLY A 72 -26.83 -55.27 0.50
C GLY A 72 -26.79 -54.12 -0.53
N SER A 73 -25.99 -54.16 -1.61
CA SER A 73 -25.00 -55.16 -2.05
C SER A 73 -23.89 -54.55 -2.94
N GLU A 74 -22.79 -55.29 -3.11
CA GLU A 74 -21.61 -55.03 -3.98
C GLU A 74 -21.89 -55.36 -5.49
N PRO A 75 -20.95 -55.23 -6.48
CA PRO A 75 -19.48 -55.10 -6.38
C PRO A 75 -18.79 -54.03 -7.28
N ALA A 76 -17.45 -53.98 -7.20
CA ALA A 76 -16.55 -53.25 -8.11
C ALA A 76 -16.15 -54.08 -9.36
N PRO A 77 -15.30 -53.53 -10.26
CA PRO A 77 -14.05 -54.25 -10.55
C PRO A 77 -12.78 -53.37 -10.65
N ASP A 78 -11.61 -54.03 -10.62
CA ASP A 78 -10.26 -53.44 -10.69
C ASP A 78 -9.92 -52.71 -12.01
N THR A 79 -8.90 -51.84 -11.96
CA THR A 79 -7.87 -51.82 -13.01
C THR A 79 -6.50 -51.46 -12.45
N LYS A 80 -5.48 -52.30 -12.68
CA LYS A 80 -4.06 -51.98 -12.43
C LYS A 80 -3.48 -51.13 -13.56
N SER A 81 -2.50 -50.28 -13.24
CA SER A 81 -1.50 -49.78 -14.19
C SER A 81 -0.15 -49.53 -13.51
N GLN A 82 0.92 -49.54 -14.31
CA GLN A 82 2.33 -49.67 -13.90
C GLN A 82 3.08 -48.31 -13.90
N PRO A 83 4.11 -48.10 -13.06
CA PRO A 83 4.88 -46.85 -13.02
C PRO A 83 6.18 -46.88 -13.85
N GLU A 84 6.37 -45.90 -14.73
CA GLU A 84 7.62 -45.57 -15.44
C GLU A 84 7.63 -44.05 -15.76
N PRO A 85 8.77 -43.42 -16.11
CA PRO A 85 10.05 -43.44 -15.41
C PRO A 85 10.54 -42.00 -15.09
N GLN A 86 11.84 -41.83 -14.79
CA GLN A 86 12.44 -40.55 -14.38
C GLN A 86 12.74 -39.59 -15.55
N THR A 87 12.72 -38.28 -15.27
CA THR A 87 13.57 -37.27 -15.95
C THR A 87 14.02 -36.19 -14.97
N GLU A 88 15.33 -36.04 -14.78
CA GLU A 88 15.93 -34.87 -14.15
C GLU A 88 16.07 -33.72 -15.16
N PRO A 89 15.92 -32.45 -14.76
CA PRO A 89 16.45 -31.31 -15.50
C PRO A 89 17.92 -31.06 -15.10
N ALA A 90 18.79 -30.91 -16.09
CA ALA A 90 20.25 -30.80 -15.89
C ALA A 90 20.71 -29.50 -15.20
N GLN A 91 21.91 -29.53 -14.61
CA GLN A 91 22.65 -28.36 -14.16
C GLN A 91 23.68 -27.93 -15.21
N GLU A 92 23.73 -26.64 -15.55
CA GLU A 92 24.90 -25.95 -16.10
C GLU A 92 24.61 -24.43 -16.19
N PRO A 93 25.63 -23.54 -16.22
CA PRO A 93 26.76 -23.46 -15.30
C PRO A 93 26.77 -22.11 -14.53
N GLN A 94 27.64 -21.98 -13.53
CA GLN A 94 27.90 -20.68 -12.89
C GLN A 94 28.83 -19.82 -13.76
N ALA A 95 28.61 -18.50 -13.80
CA ALA A 95 29.53 -17.53 -14.36
C ALA A 95 30.19 -16.70 -13.24
N GLU A 96 31.50 -16.51 -13.33
CA GLU A 96 32.27 -15.69 -12.37
C GLU A 96 32.10 -14.18 -12.64
N PRO A 97 32.18 -13.31 -11.61
CA PRO A 97 32.18 -11.87 -11.80
C PRO A 97 33.58 -11.34 -12.17
N THR A 98 33.71 -10.75 -13.35
CA THR A 98 34.93 -10.03 -13.76
C THR A 98 35.15 -8.77 -12.91
N GLN A 99 36.40 -8.46 -12.58
CA GLN A 99 36.78 -7.25 -11.83
C GLN A 99 37.04 -6.07 -12.77
N GLU A 100 36.61 -4.87 -12.38
CA GLU A 100 37.06 -3.60 -12.97
C GLU A 100 38.08 -2.90 -12.04
N PRO A 101 39.13 -2.24 -12.57
CA PRO A 101 40.19 -1.62 -11.76
C PRO A 101 39.83 -0.20 -11.29
N GLN A 102 40.46 0.23 -10.19
CA GLN A 102 40.33 1.57 -9.60
C GLN A 102 41.37 2.55 -10.18
N THR A 103 41.01 3.81 -10.39
CA THR A 103 41.98 4.93 -10.53
C THR A 103 41.42 6.26 -10.03
N GLU A 104 42.19 6.93 -9.17
CA GLU A 104 42.08 8.31 -8.65
C GLU A 104 43.49 8.71 -8.15
N PRO A 105 43.82 9.99 -7.88
CA PRO A 105 43.38 11.26 -8.45
C PRO A 105 44.59 12.06 -9.05
N ALA A 106 44.38 13.30 -9.51
CA ALA A 106 45.46 14.28 -9.78
C ALA A 106 44.98 15.71 -9.49
N GLN A 107 45.90 16.64 -9.19
CA GLN A 107 45.60 17.97 -8.62
C GLN A 107 45.86 19.17 -9.57
N GLU A 108 45.20 20.27 -9.21
CA GLU A 108 45.53 21.71 -9.33
C GLU A 108 46.96 22.13 -9.79
N PRO A 109 47.11 23.33 -10.42
CA PRO A 109 47.22 24.57 -9.63
C PRO A 109 46.56 25.84 -10.21
N GLN A 110 46.60 26.91 -9.39
CA GLN A 110 46.12 28.28 -9.64
C GLN A 110 47.27 29.23 -10.05
N THR A 111 46.94 30.39 -10.64
CA THR A 111 47.79 31.61 -10.65
C THR A 111 46.94 32.90 -10.68
N GLU A 112 47.50 34.01 -10.19
CA GLU A 112 46.81 35.29 -9.91
C GLU A 112 47.37 36.47 -10.80
N PRO A 113 47.26 37.80 -10.52
CA PRO A 113 46.82 38.75 -11.55
C PRO A 113 47.83 39.87 -11.94
N ALA A 114 47.40 40.81 -12.80
CA ALA A 114 48.09 42.07 -13.12
C ALA A 114 47.08 43.23 -13.31
N GLN A 115 47.56 44.49 -13.30
CA GLN A 115 46.74 45.70 -13.11
C GLN A 115 46.67 46.65 -14.33
N GLU A 116 45.87 47.72 -14.20
CA GLU A 116 45.65 48.84 -15.13
C GLU A 116 46.88 49.78 -15.27
N PRO A 117 46.85 50.79 -16.16
CA PRO A 117 46.38 52.13 -15.72
C PRO A 117 45.50 52.89 -16.74
N MET A 118 45.13 54.13 -16.39
CA MET A 118 44.20 55.04 -17.11
C MET A 118 44.86 56.02 -18.09
N ASP A 119 44.03 56.75 -18.86
CA ASP A 119 43.99 58.22 -19.08
C ASP A 119 43.16 58.48 -20.36
N GLU A 120 41.95 59.04 -20.37
CA GLU A 120 41.45 60.41 -20.02
C GLU A 120 41.59 61.47 -21.14
N MET A 121 40.62 62.40 -21.20
CA MET A 121 40.66 63.78 -21.75
C MET A 121 39.90 64.12 -23.06
N THR A 122 38.58 64.37 -22.90
CA THR A 122 37.76 65.51 -23.43
C THR A 122 37.91 66.07 -24.87
N ALA A 123 36.77 66.35 -25.54
CA ALA A 123 36.30 67.71 -25.89
C ALA A 123 34.96 67.71 -26.68
N ASP A 124 34.22 68.84 -26.63
CA ASP A 124 32.82 69.02 -27.07
C ASP A 124 32.68 70.06 -28.23
N ALA A 125 31.52 70.08 -28.90
CA ALA A 125 30.93 71.16 -29.72
C ALA A 125 31.65 71.63 -31.03
N ALA A 126 30.99 72.28 -32.01
CA ALA A 126 29.57 72.26 -32.48
C ALA A 126 29.41 73.04 -33.82
N THR A 127 28.32 72.77 -34.56
CA THR A 127 27.69 73.62 -35.63
C THR A 127 28.45 73.93 -36.95
N GLY A 128 27.69 74.03 -38.06
CA GLY A 128 28.14 74.45 -39.41
C GLY A 128 27.85 75.93 -39.70
N PRO A 129 27.40 76.37 -40.91
CA PRO A 129 26.78 75.59 -42.01
C PRO A 129 27.21 76.01 -43.44
N GLU A 130 26.32 75.75 -44.42
CA GLU A 130 26.17 76.33 -45.78
C GLU A 130 26.92 75.73 -47.00
N GLU A 131 26.24 75.88 -48.14
CA GLU A 131 26.42 75.21 -49.44
C GLU A 131 26.55 76.29 -50.54
N PRO A 132 27.15 75.98 -51.70
CA PRO A 132 26.39 76.23 -52.92
C PRO A 132 26.52 75.15 -54.01
N ALA A 133 25.42 74.85 -54.68
CA ALA A 133 25.33 73.89 -55.78
C ALA A 133 25.98 74.37 -57.10
N VAL A 134 26.46 73.42 -57.90
CA VAL A 134 26.78 73.58 -59.33
C VAL A 134 26.28 72.34 -60.08
N GLN A 135 25.69 72.52 -61.27
CA GLN A 135 25.04 71.46 -62.03
C GLN A 135 25.97 70.77 -63.05
N GLU A 136 25.85 69.44 -63.07
CA GLU A 136 26.07 68.44 -64.12
C GLU A 136 26.82 68.80 -65.43
N ALA A 137 27.77 67.93 -65.78
CA ALA A 137 28.04 67.52 -67.16
C ALA A 137 27.95 65.98 -67.23
N PRO A 138 27.42 65.37 -68.31
CA PRO A 138 27.05 63.95 -68.32
C PRO A 138 28.28 63.03 -68.47
N THR A 139 28.61 62.27 -67.43
CA THR A 139 29.51 61.12 -67.51
C THR A 139 28.76 59.88 -68.01
N GLU A 140 29.41 59.11 -68.88
CA GLU A 140 28.85 57.92 -69.52
C GLU A 140 28.73 56.75 -68.52
N THR A 141 27.52 56.52 -68.01
CA THR A 141 27.24 55.45 -67.03
C THR A 141 27.42 54.07 -67.66
N THR A 142 28.63 53.52 -67.53
CA THR A 142 28.87 52.09 -67.70
C THR A 142 28.11 51.34 -66.62
N VAL A 143 27.05 50.63 -67.00
CA VAL A 143 26.19 49.90 -66.06
C VAL A 143 26.91 48.63 -65.59
N GLN A 144 27.71 48.75 -64.53
CA GLN A 144 28.29 47.59 -63.87
C GLN A 144 27.18 46.83 -63.13
N GLU A 145 26.77 45.68 -63.66
CA GLU A 145 25.83 44.79 -63.02
C GLU A 145 26.39 44.35 -61.66
N ALA A 146 25.73 44.78 -60.57
CA ALA A 146 26.15 44.45 -59.23
C ALA A 146 26.00 42.94 -59.00
N ALA A 147 27.07 42.28 -58.56
CA ALA A 147 27.01 40.87 -58.21
C ALA A 147 25.91 40.63 -57.15
N PRO A 148 25.11 39.56 -57.28
CA PRO A 148 23.97 39.33 -56.39
C PRO A 148 24.44 39.22 -54.94
N ASP A 149 23.80 39.97 -54.05
CA ASP A 149 24.21 40.11 -52.65
C ASP A 149 24.02 38.77 -51.90
N ILE A 150 25.13 38.05 -51.66
CA ILE A 150 25.11 36.69 -51.11
C ILE A 150 24.97 36.76 -49.58
N ILE A 151 23.74 36.94 -49.11
CA ILE A 151 23.45 36.99 -47.67
C ILE A 151 23.89 35.66 -47.01
N PRO A 152 24.78 35.68 -46.00
CA PRO A 152 25.38 34.47 -45.45
C PRO A 152 24.36 33.56 -44.74
N PRO A 153 24.54 32.23 -44.75
CA PRO A 153 23.65 31.32 -44.02
C PRO A 153 23.74 31.54 -42.50
N ALA A 154 22.58 31.58 -41.83
CA ALA A 154 22.48 31.90 -40.41
C ALA A 154 21.25 31.26 -39.75
N ILE A 155 21.30 31.06 -38.43
CA ILE A 155 20.14 30.67 -37.62
C ILE A 155 19.45 31.93 -37.10
N LEU A 156 18.17 32.11 -37.42
CA LEU A 156 17.40 33.30 -37.06
C LEU A 156 16.65 33.13 -35.74
N SER A 157 16.13 31.93 -35.46
CA SER A 157 15.50 31.60 -34.18
C SER A 157 15.32 30.09 -33.97
N ILE A 158 15.12 29.69 -32.72
CA ILE A 158 14.61 28.36 -32.35
C ILE A 158 13.36 28.55 -31.50
N SER A 159 12.40 27.64 -31.66
CA SER A 159 11.26 27.48 -30.75
C SER A 159 11.10 26.02 -30.35
N VAL A 160 10.56 25.76 -29.15
CA VAL A 160 10.21 24.41 -28.69
C VAL A 160 8.72 24.38 -28.36
N SER A 161 8.03 23.32 -28.77
CA SER A 161 6.63 23.07 -28.44
C SER A 161 6.44 21.65 -27.88
N PRO A 162 5.66 21.46 -26.81
CA PRO A 162 5.11 22.50 -25.93
C PRO A 162 6.20 23.21 -25.10
N THR A 163 6.01 24.50 -24.80
CA THR A 163 6.92 25.30 -23.94
C THR A 163 6.80 24.96 -22.45
N ALA A 164 5.71 24.30 -22.04
CA ALA A 164 5.58 23.72 -20.72
C ALA A 164 4.72 22.46 -20.76
N HIS A 165 5.05 21.46 -19.95
CA HIS A 165 4.25 20.24 -19.83
C HIS A 165 4.25 19.71 -18.39
N THR A 166 3.14 19.07 -17.98
CA THR A 166 3.07 18.29 -16.74
C THR A 166 3.08 16.81 -17.08
N LEU A 167 4.06 16.07 -16.57
CA LEU A 167 4.13 14.61 -16.66
C LEU A 167 3.73 13.97 -15.33
N GLU A 168 3.24 12.73 -15.42
CA GLU A 168 3.27 11.80 -14.29
C GLU A 168 4.60 11.02 -14.32
N LEU A 169 5.03 10.51 -13.16
CA LEU A 169 6.19 9.62 -13.06
C LEU A 169 6.10 8.43 -14.03
N ASN A 170 7.21 8.07 -14.67
CA ASN A 170 7.31 7.00 -15.68
C ASN A 170 6.45 7.23 -16.96
N LYS A 171 6.04 8.47 -17.24
CA LYS A 171 5.46 8.88 -18.53
C LYS A 171 6.47 9.63 -19.39
N THR A 172 6.14 9.79 -20.66
CA THR A 172 6.95 10.51 -21.65
C THR A 172 6.15 11.64 -22.33
N VAL A 173 6.86 12.66 -22.81
CA VAL A 173 6.30 13.65 -23.76
C VAL A 173 7.30 13.89 -24.89
N GLN A 174 6.81 13.95 -26.12
CA GLN A 174 7.61 14.38 -27.27
C GLN A 174 7.65 15.91 -27.31
N LEU A 175 8.85 16.49 -27.24
CA LEU A 175 9.06 17.89 -27.59
C LEU A 175 9.42 18.00 -29.07
N LYS A 176 8.98 19.09 -29.72
CA LYS A 176 9.40 19.44 -31.09
C LYS A 176 10.14 20.77 -31.07
N ALA A 177 11.40 20.75 -31.50
CA ALA A 177 12.10 21.97 -31.89
C ALA A 177 11.68 22.39 -33.31
N THR A 178 11.59 23.68 -33.55
CA THR A 178 11.43 24.27 -34.90
C THR A 178 12.45 25.40 -35.04
N VAL A 179 13.33 25.29 -36.02
CA VAL A 179 14.44 26.22 -36.27
C VAL A 179 14.11 27.05 -37.51
N THR A 180 14.19 28.37 -37.38
CA THR A 180 14.11 29.32 -38.50
C THR A 180 15.53 29.67 -38.92
N ALA A 181 15.84 29.55 -40.21
CA ALA A 181 17.18 29.78 -40.75
C ALA A 181 17.14 30.50 -42.09
N GLN A 182 18.27 31.12 -42.44
CA GLN A 182 18.54 31.77 -43.71
C GLN A 182 19.66 31.04 -44.44
N GLY A 183 19.57 30.97 -45.77
CA GLY A 183 20.51 30.18 -46.59
C GLY A 183 20.40 28.67 -46.35
N SER A 184 21.43 27.94 -46.77
CA SER A 184 21.57 26.50 -46.52
C SER A 184 22.51 26.25 -45.33
N ILE A 185 21.96 25.83 -44.21
CA ILE A 185 22.67 25.62 -42.93
C ILE A 185 22.02 24.46 -42.15
N ASP A 186 22.76 23.80 -41.25
CA ASP A 186 22.20 22.71 -40.42
C ASP A 186 21.15 23.28 -39.44
N THR A 187 19.93 22.76 -39.54
CA THR A 187 18.79 23.09 -38.67
C THR A 187 18.58 22.06 -37.56
N SER A 188 19.48 21.08 -37.43
CA SER A 188 19.42 20.08 -36.36
C SER A 188 19.86 20.62 -35.00
N VAL A 189 19.28 20.06 -33.94
CA VAL A 189 19.50 20.50 -32.56
C VAL A 189 20.14 19.40 -31.70
N THR A 190 20.70 19.80 -30.56
CA THR A 190 21.01 18.93 -29.42
C THR A 190 20.06 19.23 -28.26
N TRP A 191 19.68 18.18 -27.52
CA TRP A 191 18.79 18.28 -26.37
C TRP A 191 19.55 18.07 -25.05
N SER A 192 19.15 18.79 -24.00
CA SER A 192 19.68 18.60 -22.63
C SER A 192 18.61 18.85 -21.56
N SER A 193 18.83 18.34 -20.34
CA SER A 193 17.94 18.51 -19.17
C SER A 193 18.73 19.08 -18.01
N SER A 194 18.20 20.13 -17.34
CA SER A 194 18.85 20.75 -16.18
C SER A 194 18.90 19.84 -14.95
N ALA A 195 18.02 18.83 -14.87
CA ALA A 195 17.98 17.84 -13.80
C ALA A 195 17.65 16.45 -14.39
N THR A 196 18.68 15.75 -14.89
CA THR A 196 18.58 14.42 -15.49
C THR A 196 17.99 13.33 -14.57
N LYS A 197 18.05 13.54 -13.24
CA LYS A 197 17.39 12.66 -12.25
C LYS A 197 15.87 12.91 -12.12
N VAL A 198 15.37 14.07 -12.55
CA VAL A 198 13.93 14.43 -12.56
C VAL A 198 13.31 13.99 -13.90
N ALA A 199 13.92 14.38 -15.02
CA ALA A 199 13.57 13.84 -16.34
C ALA A 199 14.80 13.80 -17.26
N SER A 200 14.93 12.74 -18.04
CA SER A 200 15.88 12.64 -19.15
C SER A 200 15.22 13.08 -20.47
N VAL A 201 16.03 13.34 -21.50
CA VAL A 201 15.60 13.60 -22.88
C VAL A 201 16.55 12.90 -23.84
N ASP A 202 16.03 12.32 -24.93
CA ASP A 202 16.85 11.66 -25.96
C ASP A 202 17.24 12.62 -27.11
N ALA A 203 17.95 12.09 -28.11
CA ALA A 203 18.39 12.87 -29.27
C ALA A 203 17.24 13.31 -30.19
N GLN A 204 16.05 12.73 -30.04
CA GLN A 204 14.83 13.01 -30.81
C GLN A 204 13.90 13.98 -30.08
N GLY A 205 14.17 14.32 -28.81
CA GLY A 205 13.35 15.21 -27.99
C GLY A 205 12.27 14.50 -27.18
N LEU A 206 12.32 13.17 -27.06
CA LEU A 206 11.43 12.41 -26.18
C LEU A 206 11.92 12.53 -24.73
N VAL A 207 11.14 13.23 -23.92
CA VAL A 207 11.41 13.42 -22.49
C VAL A 207 10.80 12.25 -21.70
N THR A 208 11.54 11.71 -20.72
CA THR A 208 11.08 10.63 -19.82
C THR A 208 11.14 11.08 -18.35
N ALA A 209 10.02 10.96 -17.63
CA ALA A 209 9.92 11.33 -16.22
C ALA A 209 10.48 10.25 -15.28
N LEU A 210 11.47 10.61 -14.45
CA LEU A 210 12.27 9.69 -13.61
C LEU A 210 12.12 9.94 -12.10
N SER A 211 11.86 11.17 -11.66
CA SER A 211 11.46 11.47 -10.28
C SER A 211 10.62 12.76 -10.19
N VAL A 212 9.90 12.94 -9.07
CA VAL A 212 9.00 14.08 -8.85
C VAL A 212 9.81 15.37 -8.67
N GLY A 213 9.46 16.42 -9.41
CA GLY A 213 10.16 17.70 -9.40
C GLY A 213 9.92 18.52 -10.68
N THR A 214 10.67 19.61 -10.84
CA THR A 214 10.66 20.44 -12.05
C THR A 214 12.03 20.41 -12.70
N THR A 215 12.09 20.34 -14.03
CA THR A 215 13.33 20.47 -14.82
C THR A 215 13.08 21.30 -16.08
N THR A 216 14.12 21.95 -16.58
CA THR A 216 14.10 22.66 -17.86
C THR A 216 14.81 21.82 -18.91
N ILE A 217 14.13 21.55 -20.01
CA ILE A 217 14.68 20.90 -21.20
C ILE A 217 15.08 21.98 -22.20
N THR A 218 16.27 21.87 -22.80
CA THR A 218 16.82 22.86 -23.73
C THR A 218 17.12 22.22 -25.08
N ALA A 219 16.68 22.85 -26.17
CA ALA A 219 17.18 22.62 -27.52
C ALA A 219 18.23 23.69 -27.87
N THR A 220 19.38 23.28 -28.39
CA THR A 220 20.46 24.16 -28.88
C THR A 220 20.76 23.83 -30.34
N SER A 221 20.95 24.82 -31.22
CA SER A 221 21.36 24.53 -32.62
C SER A 221 22.78 23.97 -32.67
N LYS A 222 23.05 23.04 -33.59
CA LYS A 222 24.41 22.55 -33.87
C LYS A 222 25.23 23.53 -34.72
N ALA A 223 24.57 24.33 -35.55
CA ALA A 223 25.23 25.33 -36.38
C ALA A 223 25.56 26.62 -35.61
N ASP A 224 24.76 26.95 -34.58
CA ASP A 224 24.96 28.11 -33.72
C ASP A 224 24.60 27.76 -32.27
N ALA A 225 25.64 27.57 -31.44
CA ALA A 225 25.48 27.22 -30.03
C ALA A 225 24.98 28.38 -29.13
N THR A 226 24.82 29.60 -29.66
CA THR A 226 24.15 30.71 -28.96
C THR A 226 22.63 30.60 -29.06
N GLN A 227 22.12 30.05 -30.17
CA GLN A 227 20.69 29.93 -30.46
C GLN A 227 20.08 28.74 -29.71
N LYS A 228 19.11 29.04 -28.84
CA LYS A 228 18.49 28.07 -27.91
C LYS A 228 17.00 28.35 -27.69
N ALA A 229 16.26 27.31 -27.36
CA ALA A 229 14.89 27.40 -26.84
C ALA A 229 14.64 26.34 -25.77
N THR A 230 13.71 26.60 -24.85
CA THR A 230 13.50 25.79 -23.66
C THR A 230 12.04 25.35 -23.48
N ALA A 231 11.86 24.27 -22.70
CA ALA A 231 10.55 23.83 -22.22
C ALA A 231 10.61 23.42 -20.73
N THR A 232 9.63 23.84 -19.95
CA THR A 232 9.53 23.52 -18.51
C THR A 232 8.73 22.23 -18.31
N ILE A 233 9.35 21.21 -17.71
CA ILE A 233 8.72 19.93 -17.41
C ILE A 233 8.50 19.80 -15.90
N LEU A 234 7.23 19.74 -15.51
CA LEU A 234 6.80 19.46 -14.13
C LEU A 234 6.42 17.98 -14.01
N VAL A 235 7.27 17.18 -13.39
CA VAL A 235 6.96 15.79 -13.04
C VAL A 235 6.21 15.76 -11.71
N LYS A 236 4.95 15.37 -11.76
CA LYS A 236 4.15 15.04 -10.58
C LYS A 236 4.25 13.54 -10.30
N ALA A 237 3.97 13.15 -9.05
CA ALA A 237 3.52 11.78 -8.83
C ALA A 237 2.25 11.55 -9.69
N PRO A 238 2.02 10.34 -10.23
CA PRO A 238 0.72 10.01 -10.81
C PRO A 238 -0.38 10.33 -9.78
N PRO A 239 -1.56 10.81 -10.20
CA PRO A 239 -2.65 11.04 -9.28
C PRO A 239 -2.97 9.71 -8.63
N LEU A 240 -2.63 9.59 -7.35
CA LEU A 240 -2.85 8.36 -6.60
C LEU A 240 -4.35 8.04 -6.72
N PRO A 241 -4.72 6.75 -6.93
CA PRO A 241 -6.12 6.37 -6.84
C PRO A 241 -6.64 6.91 -5.51
N ASN A 242 -7.84 7.50 -5.47
CA ASN A 242 -8.35 8.14 -4.25
C ASN A 242 -8.48 7.08 -3.13
N ILE A 243 -7.42 6.88 -2.33
CA ILE A 243 -7.34 5.70 -1.47
C ILE A 243 -8.22 5.97 -0.25
N LYS A 244 -9.37 5.30 -0.17
CA LYS A 244 -10.44 5.57 0.82
C LYS A 244 -10.63 4.44 1.82
N LEU A 245 -9.53 3.92 2.35
CA LEU A 245 -9.55 3.05 3.52
C LEU A 245 -9.85 3.87 4.79
N GLY A 246 -11.14 4.09 5.08
CA GLY A 246 -11.63 4.96 6.16
C GLY A 246 -12.33 4.18 7.29
N GLY A 247 -11.64 3.23 7.91
CA GLY A 247 -12.24 2.34 8.92
C GLY A 247 -11.24 1.77 9.91
N LEU A 248 -11.71 0.84 10.76
CA LEU A 248 -10.90 0.11 11.73
C LEU A 248 -10.53 -1.27 11.17
N PHE A 249 -9.26 -1.65 11.28
CA PHE A 249 -8.69 -2.87 10.71
C PHE A 249 -7.84 -3.64 11.74
N ARG A 250 -7.75 -4.96 11.59
CA ARG A 250 -6.57 -5.72 12.02
C ARG A 250 -5.63 -5.88 10.82
N ILE A 251 -4.33 -5.92 11.06
CA ILE A 251 -3.34 -6.14 9.99
C ILE A 251 -2.65 -7.47 10.28
N ARG A 252 -2.63 -8.39 9.31
CA ARG A 252 -2.06 -9.73 9.44
C ARG A 252 -0.94 -9.96 8.44
N VAL A 253 0.24 -10.38 8.90
CA VAL A 253 1.35 -10.78 8.03
C VAL A 253 0.99 -12.07 7.29
N LYS A 254 1.27 -12.14 6.00
CA LYS A 254 1.02 -13.34 5.19
C LYS A 254 1.95 -14.48 5.61
N GLY A 255 3.26 -14.23 5.71
CA GLY A 255 4.28 -15.26 5.97
C GLY A 255 4.15 -16.00 7.30
N SER A 256 3.78 -15.31 8.39
CA SER A 256 3.64 -15.92 9.73
C SER A 256 2.19 -16.14 10.18
N ASN A 257 1.21 -15.61 9.45
CA ASN A 257 -0.21 -15.55 9.83
C ASN A 257 -0.49 -14.79 11.16
N ARG A 258 0.47 -14.00 11.66
CA ARG A 258 0.38 -13.21 12.91
C ARG A 258 -0.18 -11.81 12.68
N TYR A 259 -0.71 -11.20 13.72
CA TYR A 259 -1.32 -9.87 13.70
C TYR A 259 -0.39 -8.82 14.30
N LEU A 260 -0.36 -7.63 13.69
CA LEU A 260 0.41 -6.50 14.17
C LEU A 260 -0.18 -5.93 15.48
N HIS A 261 0.68 -5.38 16.33
CA HIS A 261 0.33 -4.94 17.69
C HIS A 261 1.28 -3.84 18.18
N GLU A 262 0.78 -2.84 18.91
CA GLU A 262 1.62 -1.94 19.73
C GLU A 262 2.01 -2.62 21.06
N ASN A 263 3.30 -2.86 21.26
CA ASN A 263 3.81 -3.33 22.55
C ASN A 263 3.79 -2.19 23.58
N GLY A 264 3.31 -2.46 24.79
CA GLY A 264 3.17 -1.45 25.87
C GLY A 264 4.47 -0.96 26.54
N PHE A 265 5.66 -1.34 26.04
CA PHE A 265 6.95 -0.92 26.59
C PHE A 265 7.30 0.54 26.24
N ASN A 266 8.34 1.10 26.87
CA ASN A 266 8.68 2.53 26.86
C ASN A 266 8.62 3.21 25.47
N ASP A 267 9.30 2.64 24.46
CA ASP A 267 9.37 3.21 23.11
C ASP A 267 8.19 2.85 22.20
N LYS A 268 7.24 2.05 22.70
CA LYS A 268 5.99 1.63 22.02
C LYS A 268 6.22 1.12 20.59
N LEU A 269 7.11 0.15 20.49
CA LEU A 269 7.43 -0.54 19.25
C LEU A 269 6.27 -1.41 18.76
N LEU A 270 6.12 -1.52 17.44
CA LEU A 270 5.22 -2.49 16.84
C LEU A 270 5.87 -3.87 16.75
N SER A 271 5.10 -4.91 17.06
CA SER A 271 5.47 -6.32 16.88
C SER A 271 4.34 -7.11 16.21
N THR A 272 4.53 -8.42 16.06
CA THR A 272 3.46 -9.35 15.70
C THR A 272 3.14 -10.32 16.84
N ARG A 273 1.86 -10.72 16.96
CA ARG A 273 1.38 -11.72 17.92
C ARG A 273 0.31 -12.64 17.31
N TYR A 274 0.06 -13.78 17.94
CA TYR A 274 -1.09 -14.62 17.60
C TYR A 274 -2.41 -13.89 17.95
N GLN A 275 -3.54 -14.37 17.41
CA GLN A 275 -4.83 -13.69 17.50
C GLN A 275 -5.23 -13.36 18.95
N VAL A 276 -5.29 -12.06 19.26
CA VAL A 276 -5.98 -11.51 20.44
C VAL A 276 -6.79 -10.29 20.01
N ASN A 277 -7.98 -10.14 20.57
CA ASN A 277 -8.97 -9.13 20.19
C ASN A 277 -8.94 -7.88 21.09
N ASP A 278 -7.78 -7.53 21.65
CA ASP A 278 -7.57 -6.25 22.36
C ASP A 278 -7.52 -5.07 21.37
N ASP A 279 -7.61 -3.83 21.86
CA ASP A 279 -7.62 -2.64 20.99
C ASP A 279 -6.24 -2.20 20.48
N PHE A 280 -5.16 -2.84 20.93
CA PHE A 280 -3.80 -2.57 20.47
C PHE A 280 -3.42 -3.40 19.23
N THR A 281 -4.25 -4.39 18.83
CA THR A 281 -4.17 -5.09 17.53
C THR A 281 -5.06 -4.47 16.44
N LYS A 282 -5.67 -3.32 16.73
CA LYS A 282 -6.66 -2.65 15.87
C LYS A 282 -6.18 -1.26 15.47
N PHE A 283 -6.28 -0.93 14.19
CA PHE A 283 -5.69 0.26 13.58
C PHE A 283 -6.71 1.01 12.72
N TYR A 284 -6.82 2.32 12.92
CA TYR A 284 -7.50 3.22 12.01
C TYR A 284 -6.56 3.65 10.89
N PHE A 285 -7.10 3.79 9.68
CA PHE A 285 -6.41 4.37 8.54
C PHE A 285 -6.98 5.77 8.26
N GLU A 286 -6.11 6.78 8.26
CA GLU A 286 -6.46 8.18 8.04
C GLU A 286 -5.84 8.67 6.73
N VAL A 287 -6.68 8.89 5.73
CA VAL A 287 -6.31 9.35 4.38
C VAL A 287 -5.73 10.76 4.45
N GLN A 288 -4.57 10.98 3.85
CA GLN A 288 -3.94 12.28 3.70
C GLN A 288 -4.22 12.87 2.31
N SER A 289 -4.06 14.19 2.14
CA SER A 289 -4.29 14.89 0.86
C SER A 289 -3.32 14.48 -0.25
N ASP A 290 -2.16 13.93 0.10
CA ASP A 290 -1.16 13.36 -0.81
C ASP A 290 -1.38 11.86 -1.07
N GLY A 291 -2.56 11.32 -0.76
CA GLY A 291 -2.93 9.91 -0.95
C GLY A 291 -2.18 8.92 -0.05
N SER A 292 -1.34 9.39 0.87
CA SER A 292 -0.72 8.56 1.91
C SER A 292 -1.67 8.33 3.09
N TYR A 293 -1.25 7.46 4.01
CA TYR A 293 -1.95 7.13 5.24
C TYR A 293 -1.16 7.49 6.46
N LYS A 294 -1.84 8.08 7.43
CA LYS A 294 -1.46 7.93 8.84
C LYS A 294 -2.20 6.71 9.41
N ILE A 295 -1.48 5.85 10.12
CA ILE A 295 -2.03 4.61 10.70
C ILE A 295 -2.03 4.77 12.22
N LYS A 296 -3.21 4.73 12.85
CA LYS A 296 -3.41 5.03 14.29
C LYS A 296 -3.88 3.81 15.07
N VAL A 297 -3.18 3.45 16.13
CA VAL A 297 -3.56 2.35 17.03
C VAL A 297 -4.78 2.75 17.86
N LYS A 298 -5.82 1.91 17.93
CA LYS A 298 -7.06 2.22 18.68
C LYS A 298 -6.83 2.28 20.20
N GLY A 299 -6.07 1.33 20.76
CA GLY A 299 -5.84 1.23 22.21
C GLY A 299 -5.05 2.39 22.81
N SER A 300 -4.13 2.99 22.06
CA SER A 300 -3.25 4.07 22.53
C SER A 300 -3.53 5.44 21.92
N ASN A 301 -4.33 5.49 20.84
CA ASN A 301 -4.53 6.66 19.96
C ASN A 301 -3.24 7.23 19.34
N ARG A 302 -2.15 6.44 19.28
CA ARG A 302 -0.86 6.86 18.70
C ARG A 302 -0.74 6.47 17.23
N TYR A 303 -0.04 7.28 16.45
CA TYR A 303 0.28 7.04 15.04
C TYR A 303 1.58 6.25 14.90
N TRP A 304 1.66 5.39 13.89
CA TRP A 304 2.89 4.72 13.49
C TRP A 304 3.96 5.72 13.03
N HIS A 305 5.23 5.42 13.30
CA HIS A 305 6.38 6.24 12.90
C HIS A 305 7.64 5.39 12.69
N GLU A 306 8.35 5.59 11.58
CA GLU A 306 9.71 5.07 11.42
C GLU A 306 10.72 6.06 12.01
N ASN A 307 11.61 5.61 12.90
CA ASN A 307 12.48 6.51 13.67
C ASN A 307 13.58 7.23 12.85
N GLY A 308 13.71 6.96 11.55
CA GLY A 308 14.49 7.74 10.57
C GLY A 308 16.02 7.65 10.66
N LEU A 309 16.58 7.33 11.84
CA LEU A 309 18.01 7.25 12.09
C LEU A 309 18.37 5.91 12.76
N ASN A 310 19.19 5.11 12.06
CA ASN A 310 19.78 3.82 12.43
C ASN A 310 18.83 2.68 12.83
N ASP A 311 17.86 2.93 13.71
CA ASP A 311 16.88 1.92 14.11
C ASP A 311 15.74 1.82 13.10
N LYS A 312 15.71 0.72 12.35
CA LYS A 312 14.76 0.45 11.26
C LYS A 312 13.36 0.08 11.76
N LEU A 313 13.11 0.18 13.07
CA LEU A 313 11.90 -0.27 13.74
C LEU A 313 10.76 0.75 13.60
N ILE A 314 9.51 0.26 13.60
CA ILE A 314 8.34 1.14 13.72
C ILE A 314 7.98 1.33 15.19
N SER A 315 7.97 2.58 15.64
CA SER A 315 7.43 3.02 16.92
C SER A 315 6.02 3.60 16.74
N THR A 316 5.36 3.97 17.84
CA THR A 316 4.16 4.82 17.79
C THR A 316 4.36 6.13 18.53
N ARG A 317 3.77 7.23 18.04
CA ARG A 317 3.90 8.59 18.58
C ARG A 317 2.52 9.26 18.73
N THR A 318 2.36 10.17 19.69
CA THR A 318 1.07 10.86 19.95
C THR A 318 0.59 11.66 18.74
N GLN A 319 1.47 12.45 18.13
CA GLN A 319 1.17 13.18 16.90
C GLN A 319 2.46 13.50 16.13
N THR A 320 2.48 13.15 14.85
CA THR A 320 3.52 13.50 13.88
C THR A 320 2.87 13.82 12.53
N ASN A 321 3.53 14.63 11.71
CA ASN A 321 3.10 14.97 10.35
C ASN A 321 4.28 15.09 9.35
N ASP A 322 5.45 14.59 9.74
CA ASP A 322 6.55 14.29 8.84
C ASP A 322 6.19 13.13 7.89
N ASP A 323 7.05 12.84 6.92
CA ASP A 323 6.81 11.77 5.95
C ASP A 323 7.25 10.38 6.43
N TYR A 324 7.79 10.26 7.66
CA TYR A 324 8.02 8.98 8.34
C TYR A 324 6.79 8.50 9.15
N SER A 325 5.79 9.37 9.35
CA SER A 325 4.46 9.02 9.89
C SER A 325 3.45 8.62 8.81
N LYS A 326 3.85 8.67 7.54
CA LYS A 326 2.99 8.52 6.36
C LYS A 326 3.37 7.30 5.54
N PHE A 327 2.36 6.53 5.13
CA PHE A 327 2.54 5.23 4.49
C PHE A 327 1.68 5.11 3.23
N PHE A 328 2.21 4.56 2.14
CA PHE A 328 1.43 4.15 0.97
C PHE A 328 1.05 2.67 1.05
N LEU A 329 -0.09 2.32 0.46
CA LEU A 329 -0.60 0.95 0.38
C LEU A 329 -0.54 0.44 -1.06
N GLU A 330 0.34 -0.53 -1.31
CA GLU A 330 0.54 -1.12 -2.63
C GLU A 330 -0.12 -2.50 -2.68
N LYS A 331 -1.29 -2.58 -3.32
CA LYS A 331 -2.05 -3.82 -3.44
C LYS A 331 -1.32 -4.84 -4.32
N GLN A 332 -1.24 -6.08 -3.86
CA GLN A 332 -0.65 -7.22 -4.54
C GLN A 332 -1.71 -8.07 -5.24
N THR A 333 -1.29 -8.93 -6.18
CA THR A 333 -2.18 -9.83 -6.93
C THR A 333 -2.88 -10.89 -6.06
N ASP A 334 -2.26 -11.28 -4.94
CA ASP A 334 -2.82 -12.21 -3.95
C ASP A 334 -3.77 -11.56 -2.92
N GLY A 335 -4.18 -10.30 -3.16
CA GLY A 335 -5.08 -9.55 -2.29
C GLY A 335 -4.43 -9.03 -0.99
N SER A 336 -3.14 -9.29 -0.77
CA SER A 336 -2.36 -8.62 0.28
C SER A 336 -1.93 -7.21 -0.15
N PHE A 337 -1.34 -6.47 0.77
CA PHE A 337 -0.77 -5.15 0.55
C PHE A 337 0.69 -5.13 1.03
N ARG A 338 1.55 -4.41 0.32
CA ARG A 338 2.80 -3.89 0.88
C ARG A 338 2.53 -2.52 1.47
N ILE A 339 3.11 -2.24 2.64
CA ILE A 339 3.01 -0.94 3.32
C ILE A 339 4.36 -0.25 3.19
N LYS A 340 4.41 0.91 2.53
CA LYS A 340 5.66 1.63 2.19
C LYS A 340 5.74 2.98 2.87
N VAL A 341 6.83 3.28 3.59
CA VAL A 341 7.03 4.59 4.23
C VAL A 341 7.27 5.66 3.17
N LYS A 342 6.62 6.82 3.29
CA LYS A 342 6.69 7.90 2.30
C LYS A 342 8.09 8.52 2.22
N ALA A 343 8.73 8.80 3.36
CA ALA A 343 10.01 9.54 3.42
C ALA A 343 11.17 8.90 2.64
N ASN A 344 11.23 7.57 2.55
CA ASN A 344 12.40 6.84 2.03
C ASN A 344 12.05 5.61 1.15
N SER A 345 10.76 5.40 0.84
CA SER A 345 10.25 4.27 0.05
C SER A 345 10.63 2.87 0.56
N ARG A 346 10.91 2.71 1.87
CA ARG A 346 11.14 1.40 2.49
C ARG A 346 9.81 0.70 2.81
N TYR A 347 9.80 -0.62 2.73
CA TYR A 347 8.63 -1.45 3.00
C TYR A 347 8.67 -2.03 4.41
N LEU A 348 7.50 -2.08 5.05
CA LEU A 348 7.26 -2.74 6.32
C LEU A 348 7.55 -4.26 6.23
N HIS A 349 8.07 -4.83 7.31
CA HIS A 349 8.51 -6.22 7.37
C HIS A 349 8.45 -6.78 8.79
N GLU A 350 8.01 -8.03 8.94
CA GLU A 350 8.15 -8.78 10.21
C GLU A 350 9.56 -9.39 10.34
N ASN A 351 10.31 -9.03 11.38
CA ASN A 351 11.62 -9.63 11.62
C ASN A 351 11.49 -11.08 12.12
N GLY A 352 12.16 -12.03 11.47
CA GLY A 352 12.01 -13.46 11.74
C GLY A 352 12.59 -13.98 13.07
N PHE A 353 13.42 -13.19 13.76
CA PHE A 353 14.06 -13.58 15.01
C PHE A 353 13.21 -13.20 16.24
N ASN A 354 12.97 -14.20 17.10
CA ASN A 354 12.40 -14.18 18.46
C ASN A 354 11.27 -13.17 18.73
N ASP A 355 11.57 -11.89 18.92
CA ASP A 355 10.64 -10.86 19.39
C ASP A 355 9.64 -10.38 18.33
N LYS A 356 9.90 -10.69 17.04
CA LYS A 356 9.02 -10.40 15.90
C LYS A 356 8.55 -8.94 15.82
N LEU A 357 9.49 -8.05 16.11
CA LEU A 357 9.35 -6.61 15.89
C LEU A 357 9.15 -6.30 14.40
N LEU A 358 8.43 -5.23 14.11
CA LEU A 358 8.32 -4.71 12.75
C LEU A 358 9.50 -3.81 12.43
N SER A 359 10.08 -3.99 11.26
CA SER A 359 11.09 -3.10 10.70
C SER A 359 10.76 -2.65 9.28
N THR A 360 11.60 -1.77 8.74
CA THR A 360 11.58 -1.33 7.35
C THR A 360 12.77 -1.88 6.58
N ARG A 361 12.57 -2.25 5.30
CA ARG A 361 13.65 -2.68 4.39
C ARG A 361 13.40 -2.20 2.96
N PHE A 362 14.47 -2.07 2.18
CA PHE A 362 14.34 -1.95 0.73
C PHE A 362 13.73 -3.24 0.16
N GLN A 363 13.16 -3.16 -1.04
CA GLN A 363 12.23 -4.15 -1.57
C GLN A 363 12.80 -5.59 -1.57
N VAL A 364 12.13 -6.50 -0.86
CA VAL A 364 12.37 -7.94 -0.93
C VAL A 364 11.05 -8.65 -1.19
N SER A 365 11.05 -9.65 -2.06
CA SER A 365 9.80 -10.27 -2.55
C SER A 365 9.34 -11.50 -1.76
N ASP A 366 9.50 -11.46 -0.45
CA ASP A 366 8.95 -12.46 0.48
C ASP A 366 7.51 -12.13 0.93
N ASP A 367 6.90 -13.08 1.64
CA ASP A 367 5.56 -12.95 2.23
C ASP A 367 5.57 -12.30 3.64
N PHE A 368 6.74 -11.94 4.19
CA PHE A 368 6.87 -11.18 5.45
C PHE A 368 6.80 -9.65 5.23
N THR A 369 6.97 -9.19 3.98
CA THR A 369 6.63 -7.82 3.54
C THR A 369 5.15 -7.65 3.13
N LYS A 370 4.34 -8.71 3.19
CA LYS A 370 2.95 -8.72 2.70
C LYS A 370 1.94 -8.83 3.84
N PHE A 371 0.93 -7.98 3.80
CA PHE A 371 -0.05 -7.82 4.88
C PHE A 371 -1.48 -7.88 4.35
N TYR A 372 -2.32 -8.71 4.96
CA TYR A 372 -3.77 -8.67 4.76
C TYR A 372 -4.38 -7.64 5.71
N LEU A 373 -5.18 -6.72 5.14
CA LEU A 373 -5.95 -5.73 5.88
C LEU A 373 -7.33 -6.32 6.15
N GLU A 374 -7.56 -6.78 7.38
CA GLU A 374 -8.86 -7.35 7.79
C GLU A 374 -9.73 -6.23 8.41
N PRO A 375 -10.81 -5.78 7.74
CA PRO A 375 -11.70 -4.80 8.34
C PRO A 375 -12.36 -5.37 9.60
N ILE A 376 -12.71 -4.47 10.52
CA ILE A 376 -13.48 -4.74 11.74
C ILE A 376 -14.79 -3.97 11.62
N ILE A 377 -15.75 -4.60 10.96
CA ILE A 377 -17.08 -4.05 10.70
C ILE A 377 -18.03 -4.60 11.76
N SER A 378 -18.92 -3.75 12.27
CA SER A 378 -19.92 -4.12 13.28
C SER A 378 -21.11 -3.19 13.18
N GLY A 379 -22.32 -3.72 13.34
CA GLY A 379 -23.57 -2.97 13.21
C GLY A 379 -24.28 -3.21 11.88
N THR A 380 -25.13 -2.25 11.49
CA THR A 380 -25.98 -2.31 10.29
C THR A 380 -25.37 -1.46 9.17
N PHE A 381 -25.33 -2.00 7.96
CA PHE A 381 -24.90 -1.30 6.75
C PHE A 381 -25.83 -1.63 5.57
N GLN A 382 -25.96 -0.71 4.64
CA GLN A 382 -26.50 -0.93 3.31
C GLN A 382 -25.35 -1.28 2.36
N ILE A 383 -25.54 -2.25 1.47
CA ILE A 383 -24.50 -2.70 0.53
C ILE A 383 -24.81 -2.10 -0.85
N ARG A 384 -23.85 -1.39 -1.45
CA ARG A 384 -24.01 -0.68 -2.73
C ARG A 384 -23.00 -1.17 -3.76
N VAL A 385 -23.46 -1.67 -4.92
CA VAL A 385 -22.58 -2.09 -6.02
C VAL A 385 -21.81 -0.88 -6.55
N LYS A 386 -20.50 -1.04 -6.83
CA LYS A 386 -19.66 0.04 -7.33
C LYS A 386 -20.00 0.41 -8.77
N ALA A 387 -20.17 -0.56 -9.67
CA ALA A 387 -20.36 -0.32 -11.12
C ALA A 387 -21.53 0.61 -11.47
N ASN A 388 -22.62 0.57 -10.72
CA ASN A 388 -23.87 1.28 -11.06
C ASN A 388 -24.49 2.08 -9.88
N GLY A 389 -23.85 2.08 -8.71
CA GLY A 389 -24.33 2.81 -7.53
C GLY A 389 -25.64 2.28 -6.92
N ARG A 390 -26.13 1.11 -7.33
CA ARG A 390 -27.38 0.52 -6.82
C ARG A 390 -27.16 -0.23 -5.51
N TYR A 391 -28.19 -0.28 -4.69
CA TYR A 391 -28.20 -0.97 -3.39
C TYR A 391 -28.82 -2.35 -3.49
N LEU A 392 -28.23 -3.27 -2.72
CA LEU A 392 -28.73 -4.63 -2.54
C LEU A 392 -29.97 -4.62 -1.63
N HIS A 393 -30.88 -5.55 -1.88
CA HIS A 393 -32.02 -5.86 -1.03
C HIS A 393 -32.43 -7.32 -1.17
N GLU A 394 -33.04 -7.84 -0.11
CA GLU A 394 -33.73 -9.13 -0.16
C GLU A 394 -34.96 -9.07 -1.08
N HIS A 395 -35.12 -10.06 -1.96
CA HIS A 395 -36.37 -10.25 -2.71
C HIS A 395 -37.49 -10.73 -1.79
N ALA A 396 -38.76 -10.41 -2.08
CA ALA A 396 -39.89 -10.67 -1.17
C ALA A 396 -40.03 -12.13 -0.71
N THR A 397 -39.67 -13.08 -1.56
CA THR A 397 -39.67 -14.54 -1.29
C THR A 397 -38.43 -15.05 -0.54
N GLY A 398 -37.40 -14.23 -0.30
CA GLY A 398 -36.14 -14.59 0.39
C GLY A 398 -35.20 -15.52 -0.40
N ASP A 399 -35.59 -15.94 -1.60
CA ASP A 399 -34.86 -16.88 -2.45
C ASP A 399 -33.77 -16.23 -3.31
N LYS A 400 -33.63 -14.89 -3.29
CA LYS A 400 -32.69 -14.10 -4.09
C LYS A 400 -32.27 -12.82 -3.39
N LEU A 401 -31.00 -12.45 -3.55
CA LEU A 401 -30.44 -11.12 -3.20
C LEU A 401 -30.27 -10.28 -4.49
N LEU A 402 -30.84 -9.07 -4.53
CA LEU A 402 -30.99 -8.29 -5.76
C LEU A 402 -30.49 -6.84 -5.64
N SER A 403 -29.89 -6.29 -6.69
CA SER A 403 -29.31 -4.93 -6.76
C SER A 403 -30.24 -3.87 -7.37
N THR A 404 -31.57 -3.98 -7.29
CA THR A 404 -32.44 -3.12 -8.13
C THR A 404 -32.64 -1.68 -7.63
N ARG A 405 -32.32 -1.36 -6.36
CA ARG A 405 -32.70 -0.08 -5.72
C ARG A 405 -31.65 1.03 -5.93
N PHE A 406 -32.10 2.28 -6.07
CA PHE A 406 -31.22 3.46 -6.01
C PHE A 406 -31.32 4.23 -4.68
N GLN A 407 -32.48 4.18 -4.01
CA GLN A 407 -32.71 4.82 -2.72
C GLN A 407 -33.26 3.78 -1.72
N PRO A 408 -32.46 3.37 -0.72
CA PRO A 408 -32.83 2.33 0.26
C PRO A 408 -33.33 2.93 1.58
N ASN A 409 -34.62 2.80 1.88
CA ASN A 409 -35.23 3.30 3.13
C ASN A 409 -35.81 2.21 4.04
N ASP A 410 -36.22 1.07 3.49
CA ASP A 410 -36.75 -0.09 4.22
C ASP A 410 -35.68 -0.85 5.06
N ASP A 411 -36.07 -1.91 5.77
CA ASP A 411 -35.14 -2.79 6.52
C ASP A 411 -34.69 -4.04 5.73
N TYR A 412 -35.14 -4.22 4.48
CA TYR A 412 -34.73 -5.32 3.60
C TYR A 412 -33.50 -4.97 2.74
N THR A 413 -33.19 -3.68 2.64
CA THR A 413 -31.97 -3.07 2.08
C THR A 413 -30.82 -2.92 3.10
N LYS A 414 -31.08 -3.28 4.37
CA LYS A 414 -30.14 -3.09 5.50
C LYS A 414 -29.64 -4.46 6.00
N PHE A 415 -28.34 -4.56 6.23
CA PHE A 415 -27.65 -5.81 6.53
C PHE A 415 -26.81 -5.67 7.80
N ILE A 416 -26.98 -6.59 8.74
CA ILE A 416 -26.23 -6.65 10.00
C ILE A 416 -24.98 -7.51 9.77
N PHE A 417 -23.81 -6.93 10.03
CA PHE A 417 -22.51 -7.60 9.87
C PHE A 417 -22.02 -8.17 11.20
N ASN A 418 -22.17 -9.48 11.39
CA ASN A 418 -21.75 -10.18 12.59
C ASN A 418 -20.37 -10.82 12.36
N ARG A 419 -19.31 -10.29 12.98
CA ARG A 419 -17.93 -10.75 12.81
C ARG A 419 -17.64 -11.97 13.69
N GLU A 420 -17.13 -13.05 13.09
CA GLU A 420 -16.65 -14.23 13.82
C GLU A 420 -15.17 -14.09 14.25
N THR A 421 -14.73 -14.96 15.18
CA THR A 421 -13.34 -15.04 15.66
C THR A 421 -12.34 -15.30 14.53
N ASN A 422 -12.70 -16.20 13.61
CA ASN A 422 -11.92 -16.55 12.41
C ASN A 422 -11.75 -15.40 11.39
N GLY A 423 -12.39 -14.24 11.59
CA GLY A 423 -12.28 -13.08 10.71
C GLY A 423 -13.32 -13.00 9.59
N SER A 424 -14.14 -14.04 9.42
CA SER A 424 -15.29 -14.01 8.51
C SER A 424 -16.51 -13.32 9.13
N TYR A 425 -17.53 -13.10 8.32
CA TYR A 425 -18.76 -12.40 8.66
C TYR A 425 -19.98 -13.27 8.33
N LYS A 426 -20.92 -13.35 9.27
CA LYS A 426 -22.29 -13.82 9.03
C LYS A 426 -23.18 -12.60 8.81
N ILE A 427 -23.56 -12.36 7.57
CA ILE A 427 -24.35 -11.19 7.16
C ILE A 427 -25.83 -11.55 7.25
N GLN A 428 -26.63 -10.72 7.93
CA GLN A 428 -28.05 -10.98 8.20
C GLN A 428 -28.92 -9.82 7.69
N VAL A 429 -30.03 -10.11 7.00
CA VAL A 429 -30.98 -9.07 6.56
C VAL A 429 -31.72 -8.51 7.80
N LYS A 430 -31.75 -7.19 7.96
CA LYS A 430 -32.32 -6.53 9.15
C LYS A 430 -33.82 -6.77 9.27
N GLY A 431 -34.56 -6.80 8.16
CA GLY A 431 -36.00 -7.07 8.11
C GLY A 431 -36.35 -8.50 8.53
N SER A 432 -36.05 -9.48 7.67
CA SER A 432 -36.43 -10.89 7.88
C SER A 432 -35.62 -11.65 8.95
N LYS A 433 -34.52 -11.07 9.45
CA LYS A 433 -33.54 -11.74 10.34
C LYS A 433 -32.87 -12.98 9.73
N ARG A 434 -32.98 -13.20 8.42
CA ARG A 434 -32.35 -14.35 7.74
C ARG A 434 -30.93 -14.03 7.32
N TYR A 435 -30.06 -15.04 7.37
CA TYR A 435 -28.66 -14.96 6.97
C TYR A 435 -28.48 -15.14 5.46
N LEU A 436 -27.60 -14.32 4.89
CA LEU A 436 -27.12 -14.48 3.53
C LEU A 436 -26.21 -15.71 3.46
N HIS A 437 -26.36 -16.51 2.41
CA HIS A 437 -25.49 -17.64 2.11
C HIS A 437 -25.42 -17.88 0.61
N GLU A 438 -24.36 -18.53 0.15
CA GLU A 438 -24.32 -19.06 -1.22
C GLU A 438 -25.06 -20.41 -1.30
N ASN A 439 -25.88 -20.59 -2.33
CA ASN A 439 -26.37 -21.92 -2.72
C ASN A 439 -25.30 -22.59 -3.61
N GLY A 440 -24.47 -23.45 -3.02
CA GLY A 440 -23.26 -24.03 -3.62
C GLY A 440 -23.44 -24.89 -4.88
N LEU A 441 -24.67 -25.10 -5.35
CA LEU A 441 -24.98 -25.76 -6.64
C LEU A 441 -25.43 -24.78 -7.73
N ASN A 442 -25.61 -23.50 -7.42
CA ASN A 442 -26.36 -22.54 -8.25
C ASN A 442 -25.71 -21.16 -8.38
N ASP A 443 -24.52 -20.93 -7.80
CA ASP A 443 -23.76 -19.68 -7.86
C ASP A 443 -24.53 -18.43 -7.39
N LYS A 444 -25.53 -18.56 -6.50
CA LYS A 444 -26.42 -17.45 -6.10
C LYS A 444 -26.33 -17.19 -4.60
N ILE A 445 -26.36 -15.91 -4.21
CA ILE A 445 -26.54 -15.50 -2.82
C ILE A 445 -28.03 -15.42 -2.50
N LEU A 446 -28.46 -16.22 -1.52
CA LEU A 446 -29.85 -16.32 -1.05
C LEU A 446 -29.95 -15.89 0.42
N SER A 447 -31.16 -15.54 0.86
CA SER A 447 -31.46 -15.10 2.22
C SER A 447 -32.53 -15.96 2.91
N THR A 448 -32.55 -17.27 2.65
CA THR A 448 -33.59 -18.19 3.18
C THR A 448 -33.31 -18.75 4.59
N ARG A 449 -32.08 -18.67 5.12
CA ARG A 449 -31.68 -19.39 6.34
C ARG A 449 -31.87 -18.56 7.61
N VAL A 450 -32.66 -19.02 8.57
CA VAL A 450 -32.74 -18.39 9.91
C VAL A 450 -31.55 -18.74 10.81
N GLN A 451 -30.98 -19.93 10.65
CA GLN A 451 -29.74 -20.38 11.30
C GLN A 451 -28.95 -21.28 10.34
N SER A 452 -27.63 -21.23 10.44
CA SER A 452 -26.66 -22.15 9.81
C SER A 452 -25.27 -21.83 10.39
N ASN A 453 -24.39 -22.84 10.45
CA ASN A 453 -23.00 -22.71 10.91
C ASN A 453 -22.01 -23.38 9.93
N ASP A 454 -22.42 -23.63 8.68
CA ASP A 454 -21.53 -24.06 7.59
C ASP A 454 -20.71 -22.89 7.02
N ASP A 455 -19.85 -23.14 6.03
CA ASP A 455 -18.99 -22.10 5.45
C ASP A 455 -19.60 -21.35 4.26
N TYR A 456 -20.81 -21.72 3.81
CA TYR A 456 -21.52 -20.98 2.76
C TYR A 456 -22.27 -19.75 3.31
N VAL A 457 -22.54 -19.70 4.63
CA VAL A 457 -23.11 -18.54 5.35
C VAL A 457 -22.04 -17.55 5.85
N ARG A 458 -20.76 -17.80 5.53
CA ARG A 458 -19.59 -17.04 6.00
C ARG A 458 -18.89 -16.33 4.86
N PHE A 459 -18.60 -15.05 5.06
CA PHE A 459 -17.94 -14.22 4.05
C PHE A 459 -16.70 -13.51 4.60
N PHE A 460 -15.62 -13.47 3.83
CA PHE A 460 -14.51 -12.55 4.07
C PHE A 460 -14.74 -11.25 3.31
N LEU A 461 -14.32 -10.13 3.92
CA LEU A 461 -14.35 -8.81 3.32
C LEU A 461 -12.92 -8.39 3.00
N ILE A 462 -12.58 -8.37 1.72
CA ILE A 462 -11.27 -7.96 1.22
C ILE A 462 -11.38 -6.50 0.79
N PRO A 463 -10.72 -5.55 1.48
CA PRO A 463 -10.83 -4.13 1.17
C PRO A 463 -10.15 -3.80 -0.16
N GLU A 464 -10.72 -2.83 -0.86
CA GLU A 464 -10.14 -2.22 -2.05
C GLU A 464 -9.59 -0.83 -1.73
N LEU A 465 -8.62 -0.39 -2.55
CA LEU A 465 -8.00 0.92 -2.42
C LEU A 465 -9.05 2.06 -2.47
N ASP A 466 -10.09 1.93 -3.30
CA ASP A 466 -11.15 2.94 -3.45
C ASP A 466 -12.18 2.97 -2.30
N GLY A 467 -12.00 2.17 -1.23
CA GLY A 467 -12.93 2.08 -0.10
C GLY A 467 -14.15 1.17 -0.34
N SER A 468 -14.21 0.49 -1.49
CA SER A 468 -15.11 -0.66 -1.66
C SER A 468 -14.50 -1.94 -1.06
N TYR A 469 -15.27 -3.02 -1.09
CA TYR A 469 -14.86 -4.35 -0.65
C TYR A 469 -15.24 -5.39 -1.71
N ARG A 470 -14.39 -6.42 -1.85
CA ARG A 470 -14.80 -7.69 -2.46
C ARG A 470 -15.30 -8.60 -1.34
N ILE A 471 -16.45 -9.23 -1.57
CA ILE A 471 -17.09 -10.12 -0.60
C ILE A 471 -16.87 -11.56 -1.09
N GLN A 472 -16.15 -12.38 -0.31
CA GLN A 472 -15.71 -13.72 -0.71
C GLN A 472 -16.36 -14.80 0.17
N VAL A 473 -16.91 -15.86 -0.42
CA VAL A 473 -17.51 -16.99 0.30
C VAL A 473 -16.41 -17.89 0.87
N LYS A 474 -16.50 -18.24 2.17
CA LYS A 474 -15.48 -19.04 2.87
C LYS A 474 -15.41 -20.49 2.35
N ALA A 475 -16.53 -21.08 1.94
CA ALA A 475 -16.59 -22.49 1.53
C ALA A 475 -15.76 -22.83 0.28
N ASN A 476 -15.63 -21.91 -0.67
CA ASN A 476 -15.05 -22.19 -2.00
C ASN A 476 -14.23 -21.03 -2.61
N ASN A 477 -13.96 -19.98 -1.83
CA ASN A 477 -13.17 -18.81 -2.23
C ASN A 477 -13.75 -17.98 -3.40
N ARG A 478 -15.03 -18.18 -3.76
CA ARG A 478 -15.71 -17.42 -4.83
C ARG A 478 -16.10 -16.02 -4.35
N TYR A 479 -16.12 -15.05 -5.25
CA TYR A 479 -16.45 -13.66 -4.98
C TYR A 479 -17.88 -13.33 -5.41
N TRP A 480 -18.58 -12.52 -4.62
CA TRP A 480 -19.87 -11.94 -5.00
C TRP A 480 -19.71 -11.10 -6.29
N HIS A 481 -20.69 -11.21 -7.17
CA HIS A 481 -20.73 -10.58 -8.49
C HIS A 481 -22.18 -10.20 -8.82
N GLU A 482 -22.47 -8.91 -9.02
CA GLU A 482 -23.75 -8.50 -9.61
C GLU A 482 -23.79 -8.95 -11.08
N ASN A 483 -24.62 -9.93 -11.41
CA ASN A 483 -24.99 -10.16 -12.80
C ASN A 483 -25.67 -8.89 -13.35
N GLY A 484 -25.26 -8.43 -14.54
CA GLY A 484 -25.61 -7.10 -15.06
C GLY A 484 -27.07 -6.90 -15.49
N PHE A 485 -27.26 -6.33 -16.68
CA PHE A 485 -28.54 -5.70 -17.07
C PHE A 485 -29.80 -6.58 -17.03
N ASN A 486 -29.68 -7.92 -17.07
CA ASN A 486 -30.82 -8.83 -17.30
C ASN A 486 -31.52 -9.35 -16.04
N ASP A 487 -30.80 -9.64 -14.94
CA ASP A 487 -31.39 -10.21 -13.71
C ASP A 487 -31.09 -9.40 -12.43
N ARG A 488 -30.02 -8.57 -12.41
CA ARG A 488 -29.58 -7.79 -11.24
C ARG A 488 -29.43 -8.66 -9.98
N LEU A 489 -28.94 -9.88 -10.19
CA LEU A 489 -28.83 -10.92 -9.18
C LEU A 489 -27.41 -10.95 -8.60
N ILE A 490 -27.31 -11.03 -7.27
CA ILE A 490 -26.01 -11.27 -6.63
C ILE A 490 -25.67 -12.75 -6.76
N SER A 491 -24.76 -13.02 -7.69
CA SER A 491 -24.18 -14.33 -7.95
C SER A 491 -22.78 -14.44 -7.36
N THR A 492 -22.09 -15.56 -7.60
CA THR A 492 -20.67 -15.72 -7.28
C THR A 492 -19.83 -16.14 -8.49
N ARG A 493 -18.56 -15.71 -8.54
CA ARG A 493 -17.61 -16.02 -9.62
C ARG A 493 -16.20 -16.28 -9.07
N PHE A 494 -15.38 -16.99 -9.82
CA PHE A 494 -13.93 -17.03 -9.58
C PHE A 494 -13.26 -15.81 -10.24
N GLN A 495 -12.42 -15.10 -9.46
CA GLN A 495 -11.49 -14.05 -9.90
C GLN A 495 -11.92 -13.10 -11.05
N VAL A 496 -13.16 -12.60 -11.03
CA VAL A 496 -13.54 -11.43 -11.84
C VAL A 496 -13.10 -10.16 -11.10
N THR A 497 -12.45 -9.23 -11.81
CA THR A 497 -11.73 -8.06 -11.23
C THR A 497 -12.42 -6.71 -11.43
N ASP A 498 -13.61 -6.70 -12.03
CA ASP A 498 -14.37 -5.50 -12.40
C ASP A 498 -14.95 -4.68 -11.23
N ASP A 499 -15.96 -3.87 -11.53
CA ASP A 499 -16.70 -3.04 -10.58
C ASP A 499 -18.08 -3.62 -10.18
N PHE A 500 -18.53 -4.71 -10.82
CA PHE A 500 -19.72 -5.48 -10.45
C PHE A 500 -19.44 -6.48 -9.31
N THR A 501 -18.16 -6.79 -9.12
CA THR A 501 -17.60 -7.57 -8.01
C THR A 501 -17.16 -6.72 -6.80
N ARG A 502 -17.38 -5.40 -6.85
CA ARG A 502 -16.98 -4.45 -5.80
C ARG A 502 -18.18 -3.77 -5.17
N PHE A 503 -18.18 -3.68 -3.84
CA PHE A 503 -19.32 -3.21 -3.06
C PHE A 503 -18.88 -2.19 -2.00
N PHE A 504 -19.52 -1.02 -1.95
CA PHE A 504 -19.39 -0.11 -0.81
C PHE A 504 -20.32 -0.55 0.32
N LEU A 505 -19.89 -0.32 1.56
CA LEU A 505 -20.71 -0.46 2.75
C LEU A 505 -21.04 0.95 3.24
N VAL A 506 -22.33 1.28 3.25
CA VAL A 506 -22.88 2.60 3.63
C VAL A 506 -23.60 2.42 4.96
N GLN A 507 -23.39 3.32 5.92
CA GLN A 507 -23.94 3.22 7.27
C GLN A 507 -25.30 3.93 7.37
#